data_AF-A0A089WXJ8-F1
#
_entry.id   AF-A0A089WXJ8-F1
#
_cell.length_a   1.000
_cell.length_b   1.000
_cell.length_c   1.000
_cell.angle_alpha   90.00
_cell.angle_beta   90.00
_cell.angle_gamma   90.00
#
_symmetry.space_group_name_H-M   'P 1'
#
loop_
_entity.id
_entity.type
_entity.pdbx_description
1 polymer ?
#
loop_
_entity_poly.entity_id
_entity_poly.type
_entity_poly.pdbx_seq_one_letter_code
_entity_poly.pdbx_strand_id
1 'polypeptide(L)'
;MSARSLRHYEEEGLIVPGRFSNGFRDYCQSTIDRVLLIRSLLESGLPVRLIRQVLPRLTDGSEAGTDVVDAEFLREVQGYRDRLAARIAVLSDQQAALDAYLREARRTDP
;
A
#
# COMPACT_ATOMS: atom_id res chain seq x y z
N MET A 1 3.28 -12.69 8.43
CA MET A 1 3.06 -12.89 6.98
C MET A 1 2.61 -14.32 6.72
N SER A 2 1.71 -14.54 5.76
CA SER A 2 1.24 -15.90 5.43
C SER A 2 1.82 -16.37 4.09
N ALA A 3 1.97 -17.68 3.92
CA ALA A 3 2.35 -18.29 2.64
C ALA A 3 1.34 -17.99 1.52
N ARG A 4 0.06 -17.79 1.87
CA ARG A 4 -1.00 -17.38 0.92
C ARG A 4 -0.74 -15.97 0.39
N SER A 5 -0.29 -15.04 1.24
CA SER A 5 0.02 -13.67 0.82
C SER A 5 1.22 -13.63 -0.14
N LEU A 6 2.27 -14.40 0.13
CA LEU A 6 3.42 -14.51 -0.79
C LEU A 6 3.01 -15.11 -2.13
N ARG A 7 2.22 -16.19 -2.13
CA ARG A 7 1.72 -16.80 -3.37
C ARG A 7 0.86 -15.83 -4.17
N HIS A 8 -0.01 -15.07 -3.51
CA HIS A 8 -0.81 -14.05 -4.18
C HIS A 8 0.07 -12.97 -4.83
N TYR A 9 1.12 -12.50 -4.15
CA TYR A 9 2.05 -11.53 -4.74
C TYR A 9 2.87 -12.12 -5.89
N GLU A 10 3.21 -13.42 -5.85
CA GLU A 10 3.82 -14.12 -6.99
C GLU A 10 2.86 -14.18 -8.18
N GLU A 11 1.59 -14.55 -7.95
CA GLU A 11 0.55 -14.64 -8.98
C GLU A 11 0.28 -13.28 -9.64
N GLU A 12 0.31 -12.21 -8.85
CA GLU A 12 0.19 -10.83 -9.33
C GLU A 12 1.49 -10.29 -9.98
N GLY A 13 2.57 -11.08 -10.02
CA GLY A 13 3.86 -10.69 -10.59
C GLY A 13 4.59 -9.59 -9.80
N LEU A 14 4.19 -9.36 -8.54
CA LEU A 14 4.77 -8.35 -7.66
C LEU A 14 6.11 -8.80 -7.07
N ILE A 15 6.29 -10.10 -6.87
CA ILE A 15 7.53 -10.71 -6.40
C ILE A 15 7.92 -11.89 -7.28
N VAL A 16 9.21 -12.07 -7.46
CA VAL A 16 9.77 -13.24 -8.14
C VAL A 16 10.78 -13.86 -7.18
N PRO A 17 10.43 -14.98 -6.50
CA PRO A 17 11.37 -15.64 -5.61
C PRO A 17 12.54 -16.22 -6.42
N GLY A 18 13.72 -16.21 -5.81
CA GLY A 18 14.82 -17.03 -6.29
C GLY A 18 14.46 -18.52 -6.19
N ARG A 19 15.34 -19.37 -6.71
CA ARG A 19 15.23 -20.82 -6.56
C ARG A 19 16.55 -21.37 -6.06
N PHE A 20 16.48 -22.18 -5.02
CA PHE A 20 17.59 -23.03 -4.61
C PHE A 20 17.81 -24.14 -5.64
N SER A 21 19.01 -24.73 -5.64
CA SER A 21 19.38 -25.84 -6.54
C SER A 21 18.50 -27.08 -6.40
N ASN A 22 17.84 -27.23 -5.25
CA ASN A 22 16.87 -28.29 -4.95
C ASN A 22 15.43 -27.95 -5.37
N GLY A 23 15.20 -26.82 -6.05
CA GLY A 23 13.89 -26.40 -6.59
C GLY A 23 12.97 -25.67 -5.62
N PHE A 24 13.35 -25.52 -4.34
CA PHE A 24 12.59 -24.76 -3.36
C PHE A 24 12.68 -23.25 -3.62
N ARG A 25 11.62 -22.51 -3.25
CA ARG A 25 11.58 -21.04 -3.34
C ARG A 25 12.58 -20.45 -2.36
N ASP A 26 13.43 -19.57 -2.85
CA ASP A 26 14.34 -18.76 -2.06
C ASP A 26 13.81 -17.33 -1.97
N TYR A 27 13.35 -16.94 -0.78
CA TYR A 27 12.95 -15.58 -0.49
C TYR A 27 14.11 -14.88 0.22
N CYS A 28 15.09 -14.44 -0.58
CA CYS A 28 16.23 -13.69 -0.07
C CYS A 28 15.79 -12.31 0.49
N GLN A 29 16.70 -11.63 1.18
CA GLN A 29 16.41 -10.37 1.86
C GLN A 29 15.77 -9.31 0.94
N SER A 30 16.20 -9.20 -0.32
CA SER A 30 15.59 -8.27 -1.28
C SER A 30 14.13 -8.60 -1.60
N THR A 31 13.75 -9.88 -1.56
CA THR A 31 12.34 -10.29 -1.70
C THR A 31 11.54 -9.89 -0.47
N ILE A 32 12.13 -10.03 0.73
CA ILE A 32 11.50 -9.60 1.99
C ILE A 32 11.28 -8.08 1.98
N ASP A 33 12.29 -7.30 1.59
CA ASP A 33 12.21 -5.84 1.53
C ASP A 33 11.15 -5.37 0.53
N ARG A 34 11.10 -6.01 -0.65
CA ARG A 34 10.07 -5.76 -1.66
C ARG A 34 8.66 -6.05 -1.15
N VAL A 35 8.48 -7.12 -0.38
CA VAL A 35 7.20 -7.47 0.24
C VAL A 35 6.77 -6.48 1.32
N LEU A 36 7.71 -5.99 2.13
CA LEU A 36 7.43 -4.94 3.12
C LEU A 36 6.96 -3.64 2.43
N LEU A 37 7.59 -3.28 1.31
CA LEU A 37 7.18 -2.14 0.50
C LEU A 37 5.78 -2.31 -0.10
N ILE A 38 5.47 -3.47 -0.71
CA ILE A 38 4.12 -3.78 -1.21
C ILE A 38 3.09 -3.62 -0.10
N ARG A 39 3.37 -4.13 1.10
CA ARG A 39 2.46 -4.03 2.24
C ARG A 39 2.22 -2.57 2.65
N SER A 40 3.28 -1.77 2.76
CA SER A 40 3.16 -0.35 3.09
C SER A 40 2.29 0.41 2.07
N LEU A 41 2.41 0.08 0.78
CA LEU A 41 1.59 0.67 -0.28
C LEU A 41 0.14 0.19 -0.24
N LEU A 42 -0.12 -1.08 0.09
CA LEU A 42 -1.49 -1.56 0.30
C LEU A 42 -2.13 -0.90 1.52
N GLU A 43 -1.38 -0.72 2.60
CA GLU A 43 -1.84 -0.06 3.82
C GLU A 43 -2.14 1.43 3.60
N SER A 44 -1.50 2.09 2.63
CA SER A 44 -1.85 3.46 2.22
C SER A 44 -3.09 3.55 1.33
N GLY A 45 -3.68 2.40 0.96
CA GLY A 45 -4.90 2.32 0.16
C GLY A 45 -4.67 2.32 -1.35
N LEU A 46 -3.41 2.16 -1.80
CA LEU A 46 -3.14 1.99 -3.23
C LEU A 46 -3.62 0.60 -3.69
N PRO A 47 -4.35 0.51 -4.82
CA PRO A 47 -4.72 -0.77 -5.39
C PRO A 47 -3.50 -1.50 -5.96
N VAL A 48 -3.55 -2.84 -5.91
CA VAL A 48 -2.50 -3.75 -6.43
C VAL A 48 -2.05 -3.38 -7.85
N ARG A 49 -2.98 -2.98 -8.73
CA ARG A 49 -2.68 -2.53 -10.11
C ARG A 49 -1.72 -1.35 -10.16
N LEU A 50 -1.89 -0.34 -9.29
CA LEU A 50 -0.99 0.82 -9.23
C LEU A 50 0.36 0.43 -8.62
N ILE A 51 0.35 -0.43 -7.60
CA ILE A 51 1.57 -0.93 -6.96
C ILE A 51 2.45 -1.65 -7.99
N ARG A 52 1.88 -2.51 -8.83
CA ARG A 52 2.62 -3.22 -9.90
C ARG A 52 3.38 -2.28 -10.84
N GLN A 53 2.84 -1.10 -11.12
CA GLN A 53 3.45 -0.13 -12.05
C GLN A 53 4.56 0.69 -11.39
N VAL A 54 4.45 0.99 -10.09
CA VAL A 54 5.41 1.84 -9.37
C VAL A 54 6.54 1.02 -8.75
N LEU A 55 6.27 -0.23 -8.36
CA LEU A 55 7.18 -1.07 -7.60
C LEU A 55 8.56 -1.27 -8.26
N PRO A 56 8.67 -1.56 -9.59
CA PRO A 56 9.99 -1.72 -10.23
C PRO A 56 10.89 -0.49 -10.07
N ARG A 57 10.31 0.73 -10.14
CA ARG A 57 11.07 1.98 -9.98
C ARG A 57 11.60 2.18 -8.56
N LEU A 58 10.86 1.71 -7.56
CA LEU A 58 11.22 1.86 -6.14
C LEU A 58 12.26 0.84 -5.69
N THR A 59 12.27 -0.36 -6.27
CA THR A 59 13.14 -1.46 -5.82
C THR A 59 14.39 -1.65 -6.64
N ASP A 60 14.32 -1.41 -7.96
CA ASP A 60 15.38 -1.84 -8.87
C ASP A 60 16.39 -0.71 -9.13
N GLY A 61 16.20 0.46 -8.51
CA GLY A 61 17.05 1.66 -8.63
C GLY A 61 17.26 2.11 -10.09
N SER A 62 16.48 1.55 -10.99
CA SER A 62 16.78 1.56 -12.40
C SER A 62 16.00 2.68 -13.07
N GLU A 63 16.73 3.49 -13.83
CA GLU A 63 16.20 4.21 -14.98
C GLU A 63 15.73 3.25 -16.10
N ALA A 64 15.71 1.92 -15.87
CA ALA A 64 15.05 0.94 -16.73
C ALA A 64 13.54 1.20 -16.72
N GLY A 65 13.15 2.06 -17.65
CA GLY A 65 11.81 2.55 -17.82
C GLY A 65 11.71 4.00 -17.39
N THR A 66 12.30 4.90 -18.16
CA THR A 66 11.63 6.17 -18.51
C THR A 66 10.33 5.87 -19.27
N ASP A 67 9.48 4.97 -18.75
CA ASP A 67 8.07 5.02 -19.06
C ASP A 67 7.65 6.34 -18.45
N VAL A 68 7.44 7.33 -19.31
CA VAL A 68 6.68 8.53 -18.98
C VAL A 68 5.55 8.04 -18.09
N VAL A 69 5.53 8.47 -16.82
CA VAL A 69 4.35 8.20 -15.99
C VAL A 69 3.23 8.88 -16.76
N ASP A 70 2.38 8.08 -17.41
CA ASP A 70 1.37 8.65 -18.28
C ASP A 70 0.54 9.63 -17.43
N ALA A 71 0.22 10.78 -18.01
CA ALA A 71 -0.65 11.76 -17.38
C ALA A 71 -1.98 11.10 -16.95
N GLU A 72 -2.42 10.04 -17.60
CA GLU A 72 -3.53 9.20 -17.13
C GLU A 72 -3.25 8.51 -15.79
N PHE A 73 -2.08 7.88 -15.63
CA PHE A 73 -1.70 7.24 -14.38
C PHE A 73 -1.61 8.24 -13.22
N LEU A 74 -1.01 9.41 -13.46
CA LEU A 74 -0.93 10.47 -12.44
C LEU A 74 -2.32 10.96 -12.03
N ARG A 75 -3.24 11.13 -12.99
CA ARG A 75 -4.64 11.49 -12.71
C ARG A 75 -5.34 10.41 -11.89
N GLU A 76 -5.10 9.14 -12.19
CA GLU A 76 -5.67 8.02 -11.43
C GLU A 76 -5.17 8.05 -9.97
N VAL A 77 -3.86 8.19 -9.74
CA VAL A 77 -3.26 8.31 -8.40
C VAL A 77 -3.80 9.52 -7.65
N GLN A 78 -3.93 10.67 -8.30
CA GLN A 78 -4.55 11.88 -7.72
C GLN A 78 -6.00 11.61 -7.30
N GLY A 79 -6.80 10.94 -8.14
CA GLY A 79 -8.16 10.56 -7.79
C GLY A 79 -8.26 9.59 -6.60
N TYR A 80 -7.27 8.71 -6.41
CA TYR A 80 -7.17 7.90 -5.19
C TYR A 80 -6.83 8.75 -3.96
N ARG A 81 -5.84 9.64 -4.07
CA ARG A 81 -5.48 10.59 -2.99
C ARG A 81 -6.68 11.41 -2.55
N ASP A 82 -7.45 11.95 -3.50
CA ASP A 82 -8.58 12.84 -3.20
C ASP A 82 -9.73 12.10 -2.52
N ARG A 83 -10.01 10.86 -2.94
CA ARG A 83 -10.99 10.00 -2.26
C ARG A 83 -10.55 9.64 -0.83
N LEU A 84 -9.26 9.36 -0.63
CA LEU A 84 -8.71 9.10 0.70
C LEU A 84 -8.83 10.35 1.59
N ALA A 85 -8.47 11.53 1.07
CA ALA A 85 -8.57 12.79 1.78
C ALA A 85 -10.02 13.10 2.18
N ALA A 86 -10.99 12.90 1.28
CA ALA A 86 -12.41 13.07 1.58
C ALA A 86 -12.88 12.11 2.69
N ARG A 87 -12.43 10.85 2.68
CA ARG A 87 -12.76 9.89 3.73
C ARG A 87 -12.13 10.25 5.08
N ILE A 88 -10.89 10.75 5.07
CA ILE A 88 -10.22 11.25 6.28
C ILE A 88 -11.03 12.39 6.89
N ALA A 89 -11.46 13.37 6.08
CA ALA A 89 -12.26 14.50 6.56
C ALA A 89 -13.54 14.04 7.27
N VAL A 90 -14.31 13.13 6.65
CA VAL A 90 -15.53 12.57 7.26
C VAL A 90 -15.24 11.86 8.58
N LEU A 91 -14.19 11.03 8.63
CA LEU A 91 -13.83 10.31 9.86
C LEU A 91 -13.34 11.27 10.96
N SER A 92 -12.60 12.31 10.60
CA SER A 92 -12.18 13.36 11.53
C SER A 92 -13.37 14.14 12.10
N ASP A 93 -14.36 14.47 11.28
CA ASP A 93 -15.60 15.12 11.75
C ASP A 93 -16.37 14.22 12.72
N GLN A 94 -16.48 12.93 12.40
CA GLN A 94 -17.11 11.94 13.28
C GLN A 94 -16.36 11.80 14.61
N GLN A 95 -15.03 11.75 14.57
CA GLN A 95 -14.19 11.71 15.77
C GLN A 95 -14.41 12.96 16.62
N ALA A 96 -14.43 14.15 16.01
CA ALA A 96 -14.65 15.40 16.72
C ALA A 96 -16.03 15.44 17.41
N ALA A 97 -17.06 14.87 16.77
CA ALA A 97 -18.40 14.75 17.36
C ALA A 97 -18.41 13.81 18.59
N LEU A 98 -17.74 12.66 18.50
CA LEU A 98 -17.59 11.73 19.63
C LEU A 98 -16.80 12.37 20.78
N ASP A 99 -15.71 13.08 20.47
CA ASP A 99 -14.91 13.80 21.46
C ASP A 99 -15.70 14.92 22.15
N ALA A 100 -16.61 15.59 21.43
CA ALA A 100 -17.51 16.57 22.00
C ALA A 100 -18.52 15.93 22.97
N TYR A 101 -19.13 14.83 22.56
CA TYR A 101 -20.05 14.07 23.41
C TYR A 101 -19.37 13.59 24.71
N LEU A 102 -18.17 13.02 24.61
CA LEU A 102 -17.43 12.55 25.78
C LEU A 102 -17.02 13.70 26.73
N ARG A 103 -16.66 14.87 26.19
CA ARG A 103 -16.37 16.06 26.99
C ARG A 103 -17.59 16.53 27.77
N GLU A 104 -18.76 16.50 27.15
CA GLU A 104 -20.00 16.91 27.82
C GLU A 104 -20.38 15.91 28.91
N ALA A 105 -20.37 14.61 28.61
CA ALA A 105 -20.69 13.56 29.58
C ALA A 105 -19.79 13.62 30.83
N ARG A 106 -18.50 13.95 30.68
CA ARG A 106 -17.56 14.13 31.81
C ARG A 106 -17.80 15.39 32.63
N ARG A 107 -18.49 16.40 32.10
CA ARG A 107 -18.87 17.61 32.85
C ARG A 107 -20.13 17.42 33.67
N THR A 108 -20.99 16.50 33.26
CA THR A 108 -22.26 16.20 33.94
C THR A 108 -22.12 15.15 35.04
N ASP A 109 -20.92 14.57 35.21
CA ASP A 109 -20.61 13.63 36.29
C ASP A 109 -20.27 14.43 37.58
N PRO A 110 -21.07 14.31 38.66
CA PRO A 110 -20.98 15.13 39.87
C PRO A 110 -19.79 14.82 40.80
#